data_AF-A0A1S4DDP1-F1
#
_entry.id   AF-A0A1S4DDP1-F1
#
_cell.length_a   1.000
_cell.length_b   1.000
_cell.length_c   1.000
_cell.angle_alpha   90.00
_cell.angle_beta   90.00
_cell.angle_gamma   90.00
#
_symmetry.space_group_name_H-M   'P 1'
#
loop_
_entity.id
_entity.type
_entity.pdbx_description
1 polymer ?
#
loop_
_entity_poly.entity_id
_entity_poly.type
_entity_poly.pdbx_seq_one_letter_code
_entity_poly.pdbx_strand_id
1 'polypeptide(L)'
;MLLWNLLPWGTKFIFLLHTMMKIDVLKRLCLVRILTFCAPVICHRNIKSGLCCHSTIEVKEDCKDLLLAQHTTALRRIYRKPIDFLEEITTGMADLILVNSRFTASTFAKTFKNLDARGIKPAVLYPAVNVDQFEKPNDTKLNFLSINRFERKKNIELAISAFATLHTHGMHDDRGVNMDDVSLTVAGGFDNRLRENVEYLEELKKLAEREGVSQRVRFITSCSTAERNALLAQCLCVLYTPKDEHFGIVPLEAMAAYKPVIACNSGGPVESVRHGVTGFLCDPSPREFSLAMANLIQDPHMAEKMGQDSHEHVTRSFSTKIFGQHLNRYLVDAARGKKE
;
A
#
# COMPACT_ATOMS: atom_id res chain seq x y z
N MET A 1 -34.80 -8.54 -27.66
CA MET A 1 -34.73 -7.60 -26.53
C MET A 1 -36.08 -7.40 -25.80
N LEU A 2 -37.23 -7.72 -26.40
CA LEU A 2 -38.56 -7.51 -25.78
C LEU A 2 -39.16 -8.71 -24.99
N LEU A 3 -38.60 -9.92 -25.09
CA LEU A 3 -39.11 -11.11 -24.38
C LEU A 3 -38.43 -11.41 -23.03
N TRP A 4 -37.36 -10.68 -22.68
CA TRP A 4 -36.58 -10.93 -21.45
C TRP A 4 -37.30 -10.47 -20.17
N ASN A 5 -38.18 -9.48 -20.28
CA ASN A 5 -38.84 -8.89 -19.12
C ASN A 5 -40.06 -9.69 -18.62
N LEU A 6 -40.52 -10.71 -19.35
CA LEU A 6 -41.73 -11.48 -19.02
C LEU A 6 -41.46 -12.83 -18.34
N LEU A 7 -40.20 -13.24 -18.17
CA LEU A 7 -39.86 -14.52 -17.53
C LEU A 7 -39.82 -14.44 -15.99
N PRO A 8 -40.41 -15.41 -15.26
CA PRO A 8 -40.31 -15.53 -13.80
C PRO A 8 -38.85 -15.59 -13.32
N TRP A 9 -38.59 -15.06 -12.12
CA TRP A 9 -37.22 -14.93 -11.57
C TRP A 9 -36.47 -16.27 -11.44
N GLY A 10 -37.18 -17.38 -11.17
CA GLY A 10 -36.57 -18.72 -11.14
C GLY A 10 -36.01 -19.16 -12.49
N THR A 11 -36.68 -18.81 -13.59
CA THR A 11 -36.25 -19.14 -14.95
C THR A 11 -35.08 -18.27 -15.42
N LYS A 12 -35.00 -17.02 -14.94
CA LYS A 12 -33.84 -16.13 -15.17
C LYS A 12 -32.60 -16.60 -14.40
N PHE A 13 -32.77 -17.13 -13.20
CA PHE A 13 -31.68 -17.71 -12.41
C PHE A 13 -31.16 -19.02 -13.02
N ILE A 14 -32.06 -19.87 -13.53
CA ILE A 14 -31.69 -21.07 -14.29
C ILE A 14 -31.00 -20.68 -15.60
N PHE A 15 -31.44 -19.64 -16.31
CA PHE A 15 -30.74 -19.15 -17.51
C PHE A 15 -29.35 -18.60 -17.16
N LEU A 16 -29.19 -17.89 -16.04
CA LEU A 16 -27.87 -17.41 -15.57
C LEU A 16 -26.95 -18.59 -15.20
N LEU A 17 -27.45 -19.58 -14.45
CA LEU A 17 -26.70 -20.80 -14.12
C LEU A 17 -26.38 -21.64 -15.35
N HIS A 18 -27.30 -21.75 -16.30
CA HIS A 18 -27.12 -22.53 -17.53
C HIS A 18 -26.23 -21.81 -18.55
N THR A 19 -26.20 -20.47 -18.52
CA THR A 19 -25.22 -19.67 -19.26
C THR A 19 -23.84 -19.75 -18.59
N MET A 20 -23.78 -19.85 -17.26
CA MET A 20 -22.53 -20.09 -16.52
C MET A 20 -22.00 -21.52 -16.66
N MET A 21 -22.88 -22.53 -16.76
CA MET A 21 -22.52 -23.94 -16.94
C MET A 21 -22.23 -24.33 -18.41
N LYS A 22 -22.67 -23.54 -19.40
CA LYS A 22 -22.31 -23.75 -20.82
C LYS A 22 -21.01 -23.05 -21.24
N ILE A 23 -20.33 -22.36 -20.32
CA ILE A 23 -18.96 -21.87 -20.54
C ILE A 23 -18.01 -23.04 -20.27
N ASP A 24 -17.97 -24.00 -21.20
CA ASP A 24 -17.05 -25.14 -21.15
C ASP A 24 -15.98 -25.11 -22.26
N VAL A 25 -15.85 -24.00 -23.00
CA VAL A 25 -14.85 -23.83 -24.09
C VAL A 25 -14.21 -22.44 -24.14
N LEU A 26 -14.22 -21.66 -23.04
CA LEU A 26 -13.49 -20.39 -22.93
C LEU A 26 -12.50 -20.41 -21.76
N LYS A 27 -11.52 -21.32 -21.82
CA LYS A 27 -10.26 -21.19 -21.07
C LYS A 27 -9.44 -20.06 -21.69
N ARG A 28 -9.81 -18.80 -21.43
CA ARG A 28 -9.02 -17.57 -21.63
C ARG A 28 -9.86 -16.38 -21.13
N LEU A 29 -9.22 -15.50 -20.37
CA LEU A 29 -9.76 -14.37 -19.59
C LEU A 29 -10.27 -14.74 -18.19
N CYS A 30 -9.34 -14.77 -17.23
CA CYS A 30 -9.69 -14.32 -15.89
C CYS A 30 -9.58 -12.79 -15.88
N LEU A 31 -10.72 -12.12 -15.89
CA LEU A 31 -10.85 -10.68 -15.77
C LEU A 31 -10.78 -10.35 -14.28
N VAL A 32 -9.61 -9.96 -13.76
CA VAL A 32 -9.46 -9.51 -12.37
C VAL A 32 -8.97 -8.07 -12.35
N ARG A 33 -9.64 -7.31 -11.49
CA ARG A 33 -9.80 -5.86 -11.46
C ARG A 33 -8.49 -5.15 -11.10
N ILE A 34 -7.65 -4.91 -12.09
CA ILE A 34 -6.53 -3.95 -12.00
C ILE A 34 -7.13 -2.55 -12.06
N LEU A 35 -7.35 -1.91 -10.91
CA LEU A 35 -7.27 -0.46 -10.88
C LEU A 35 -5.83 -0.08 -10.52
N THR A 36 -5.14 0.36 -11.57
CA THR A 36 -3.92 1.18 -11.60
C THR A 36 -2.60 0.40 -11.81
N PHE A 37 -2.27 0.24 -13.10
CA PHE A 37 -0.96 -0.09 -13.71
C PHE A 37 -0.31 -1.45 -13.45
N CYS A 38 -0.46 -2.36 -14.44
CA CYS A 38 0.68 -3.12 -14.97
C CYS A 38 0.47 -3.52 -16.43
N ALA A 39 1.54 -3.37 -17.22
CA ALA A 39 1.59 -3.54 -18.66
C ALA A 39 1.42 -4.99 -19.13
N PRO A 40 0.93 -5.23 -20.36
CA PRO A 40 0.86 -6.57 -20.93
C PRO A 40 2.28 -7.09 -21.23
N VAL A 41 2.66 -8.20 -20.60
CA VAL A 41 3.85 -8.97 -21.00
C VAL A 41 3.52 -9.73 -22.28
N ILE A 42 3.74 -9.08 -23.43
CA ILE A 42 3.70 -9.72 -24.75
C ILE A 42 5.08 -10.28 -25.03
N CYS A 43 5.22 -11.61 -24.97
CA CYS A 43 6.42 -12.29 -25.44
C CYS A 43 6.20 -12.70 -26.89
N HIS A 44 6.94 -12.10 -27.84
CA HIS A 44 6.83 -12.40 -29.26
C HIS A 44 8.21 -12.75 -29.85
N ARG A 45 8.42 -14.02 -30.26
CA ARG A 45 8.57 -14.41 -31.69
C ARG A 45 8.96 -15.89 -31.89
N ASN A 46 8.31 -16.47 -32.90
CA ASN A 46 8.73 -17.55 -33.80
C ASN A 46 8.79 -19.00 -33.29
N ILE A 47 7.62 -19.66 -33.20
CA ILE A 47 7.50 -21.08 -33.57
C ILE A 47 6.20 -21.26 -34.36
N LYS A 48 6.34 -21.79 -35.59
CA LYS A 48 5.23 -22.18 -36.46
C LYS A 48 4.50 -23.39 -35.85
N SER A 49 3.17 -23.37 -35.91
CA SER A 49 2.21 -24.47 -35.61
C SER A 49 2.28 -25.10 -34.21
N GLY A 50 1.27 -24.81 -33.38
CA GLY A 50 0.98 -25.55 -32.14
C GLY A 50 0.57 -24.64 -30.98
N LEU A 51 -0.57 -24.92 -30.35
CA LEU A 51 -1.17 -24.18 -29.22
C LEU A 51 -0.15 -23.83 -28.11
N CYS A 52 0.12 -22.54 -27.88
CA CYS A 52 0.76 -22.07 -26.65
C CYS A 52 -0.28 -21.86 -25.55
N CYS A 53 -0.38 -22.80 -24.60
CA CYS A 53 -1.09 -22.62 -23.33
C CYS A 53 -0.45 -21.48 -22.53
N HIS A 54 -1.25 -20.48 -22.16
CA HIS A 54 -0.83 -19.32 -21.37
C HIS A 54 -0.70 -19.71 -19.90
N SER A 55 0.42 -19.33 -19.26
CA SER A 55 0.59 -19.33 -17.81
C SER A 55 -0.38 -18.34 -17.18
N THR A 56 -1.13 -18.76 -16.15
CA THR A 56 -2.08 -17.85 -15.46
C THR A 56 -1.48 -17.48 -14.11
N ILE A 57 -0.98 -16.25 -14.01
CA ILE A 57 -0.38 -15.69 -12.79
C ILE A 57 -1.36 -14.69 -12.22
N GLU A 58 -1.64 -14.82 -10.93
CA GLU A 58 -2.48 -13.87 -10.21
C GLU A 58 -1.60 -13.05 -9.25
N VAL A 59 -1.61 -11.73 -9.43
CA VAL A 59 -0.95 -10.77 -8.52
C VAL A 59 -2.04 -10.08 -7.72
N LYS A 60 -2.04 -10.28 -6.39
CA LYS A 60 -3.06 -9.74 -5.48
C LYS A 60 -2.41 -8.69 -4.58
N GLU A 61 -2.61 -7.42 -4.92
CA GLU A 61 -2.07 -6.28 -4.15
C GLU A 61 -2.87 -5.99 -2.88
N ASP A 62 -4.16 -6.37 -2.86
CA ASP A 62 -5.08 -6.15 -1.76
C ASP A 62 -6.10 -7.30 -1.72
N CYS A 63 -6.15 -8.09 -0.63
CA CYS A 63 -7.23 -9.06 -0.39
C CYS A 63 -8.53 -8.36 0.10
N LYS A 64 -8.74 -7.10 -0.29
CA LYS A 64 -9.73 -6.18 0.29
C LYS A 64 -11.17 -6.49 -0.14
N ASP A 65 -11.39 -7.20 -1.24
CA ASP A 65 -12.76 -7.50 -1.71
C ASP A 65 -13.54 -8.42 -0.76
N LEU A 66 -12.87 -9.27 0.03
CA LEU A 66 -13.51 -10.06 1.10
C LEU A 66 -13.67 -9.26 2.41
N LEU A 67 -12.78 -8.30 2.67
CA LEU A 67 -12.66 -7.59 3.95
C LEU A 67 -13.40 -6.25 4.03
N LEU A 68 -13.77 -5.63 2.90
CA LEU A 68 -14.49 -4.34 2.86
C LEU A 68 -16.02 -4.47 2.96
N ALA A 69 -16.57 -5.68 2.87
CA ALA A 69 -17.96 -5.88 3.22
C ALA A 69 -18.07 -5.86 4.76
N GLN A 70 -18.21 -4.68 5.36
CA GLN A 70 -18.70 -4.58 6.74
C GLN A 70 -19.94 -5.49 6.84
N HIS A 71 -19.80 -6.60 7.56
CA HIS A 71 -20.77 -7.68 7.59
C HIS A 71 -21.95 -7.32 8.51
N THR A 72 -22.61 -6.21 8.18
CA THR A 72 -23.62 -5.56 9.02
C THR A 72 -24.92 -6.35 9.10
N THR A 73 -25.19 -7.29 8.18
CA THR A 73 -26.40 -8.13 8.20
C THR A 73 -26.13 -9.59 7.82
N ALA A 74 -26.84 -10.52 8.48
CA ALA A 74 -26.74 -11.97 8.22
C ALA A 74 -27.08 -12.33 6.76
N LEU A 75 -28.03 -11.61 6.15
CA LEU A 75 -28.43 -11.77 4.76
C LEU A 75 -27.27 -11.50 3.78
N ARG A 76 -26.46 -10.47 4.06
CA ARG A 76 -25.31 -10.10 3.23
C ARG A 76 -24.19 -11.14 3.32
N ARG A 77 -24.01 -11.80 4.48
CA ARG A 77 -23.08 -12.94 4.64
C ARG A 77 -23.55 -14.15 3.82
N ILE A 78 -24.83 -14.51 3.88
CA ILE A 78 -25.37 -15.66 3.15
C ILE A 78 -25.27 -15.46 1.63
N TYR A 79 -25.62 -14.26 1.15
CA TYR A 79 -25.53 -13.93 -0.27
C TYR A 79 -24.08 -13.94 -0.81
N ARG A 80 -23.11 -13.61 0.05
CA ARG A 80 -21.70 -13.49 -0.34
C ARG A 80 -20.96 -14.84 -0.32
N LYS A 81 -21.35 -15.79 0.53
CA LYS A 81 -20.80 -17.16 0.57
C LYS A 81 -20.58 -17.83 -0.79
N PRO A 82 -21.54 -17.84 -1.74
CA PRO A 82 -21.31 -18.46 -3.05
C PRO A 82 -20.27 -17.70 -3.88
N ILE A 83 -20.17 -16.37 -3.74
CA ILE A 83 -19.17 -15.55 -4.44
C ILE A 83 -17.79 -15.82 -3.85
N ASP A 84 -17.67 -15.86 -2.54
CA ASP A 84 -16.40 -16.11 -1.85
C ASP A 84 -15.89 -17.52 -2.14
N PHE A 85 -16.80 -18.50 -2.22
CA PHE A 85 -16.48 -19.87 -2.63
C PHE A 85 -15.98 -19.93 -4.09
N LEU A 86 -16.64 -19.20 -5.00
CA LEU A 86 -16.17 -19.09 -6.38
C LEU A 86 -14.81 -18.40 -6.46
N GLU A 87 -14.61 -17.29 -5.73
CA GLU A 87 -13.33 -16.57 -5.67
C GLU A 87 -12.21 -17.49 -5.17
N GLU A 88 -12.47 -18.27 -4.12
CA GLU A 88 -11.50 -19.22 -3.58
C GLU A 88 -11.16 -20.34 -4.59
N ILE A 89 -12.15 -20.90 -5.28
CA ILE A 89 -11.91 -21.89 -6.33
C ILE A 89 -11.07 -21.29 -7.45
N THR A 90 -11.45 -20.13 -7.98
CA THR A 90 -10.76 -19.52 -9.12
C THR A 90 -9.34 -19.10 -8.76
N THR A 91 -9.14 -18.57 -7.54
CA THR A 91 -7.80 -18.24 -7.01
C THR A 91 -6.94 -19.51 -6.90
N GLY A 92 -7.53 -20.61 -6.45
CA GLY A 92 -6.85 -21.91 -6.35
C GLY A 92 -6.53 -22.59 -7.68
N MET A 93 -6.98 -22.05 -8.81
CA MET A 93 -6.63 -22.53 -10.15
C MET A 93 -5.38 -21.86 -10.72
N ALA A 94 -4.85 -20.82 -10.07
CA ALA A 94 -3.64 -20.16 -10.51
C ALA A 94 -2.42 -21.09 -10.42
N ASP A 95 -1.53 -20.99 -11.40
CA ASP A 95 -0.26 -21.74 -11.39
C ASP A 95 0.70 -21.19 -10.32
N LEU A 96 0.60 -19.89 -10.05
CA LEU A 96 1.35 -19.16 -9.05
C LEU A 96 0.54 -17.97 -8.56
N ILE A 97 0.48 -17.81 -7.24
CA ILE A 97 -0.14 -16.65 -6.58
C ILE A 97 0.97 -15.77 -6.02
N LEU A 98 0.98 -14.51 -6.42
CA LEU A 98 1.93 -13.51 -5.93
C LEU A 98 1.20 -12.47 -5.08
N VAL A 99 1.77 -12.15 -3.93
CA VAL A 99 1.28 -11.10 -3.03
C VAL A 99 2.38 -10.08 -2.75
N ASN A 100 1.98 -8.84 -2.44
CA ASN A 100 2.90 -7.72 -2.28
C ASN A 100 3.72 -7.72 -0.98
N SER A 101 3.36 -8.54 0.00
CA SER A 101 4.03 -8.57 1.30
C SER A 101 3.77 -9.88 2.05
N ARG A 102 4.57 -10.20 3.05
CA ARG A 102 4.32 -11.32 3.98
C ARG A 102 3.10 -11.05 4.83
N PHE A 103 2.81 -9.80 5.17
CA PHE A 103 1.57 -9.44 5.85
C PHE A 103 0.35 -9.82 5.00
N THR A 104 0.36 -9.51 3.70
CA THR A 104 -0.70 -9.92 2.78
C THR A 104 -0.74 -11.43 2.61
N ALA A 105 0.40 -12.12 2.57
CA ALA A 105 0.44 -13.59 2.58
C ALA A 105 -0.24 -14.18 3.83
N SER A 106 -0.01 -13.59 5.00
CA SER A 106 -0.68 -14.02 6.25
C SER A 106 -2.18 -13.74 6.24
N THR A 107 -2.58 -12.63 5.61
CA THR A 107 -3.99 -12.28 5.42
C THR A 107 -4.66 -13.26 4.46
N PHE A 108 -3.98 -13.61 3.36
CA PHE A 108 -4.43 -14.62 2.41
C PHE A 108 -4.75 -15.95 3.10
N ALA A 109 -3.84 -16.45 3.96
CA ALA A 109 -4.07 -17.71 4.69
C ALA A 109 -5.30 -17.65 5.61
N LYS A 110 -5.58 -16.50 6.23
CA LYS A 110 -6.77 -16.29 7.08
C LYS A 110 -8.06 -16.19 6.28
N THR A 111 -7.98 -15.62 5.08
CA THR A 111 -9.08 -15.35 4.16
C THR A 111 -9.49 -16.59 3.37
N PHE A 112 -8.52 -17.31 2.78
CA PHE A 112 -8.72 -18.48 1.93
C PHE A 112 -8.34 -19.77 2.66
N LYS A 113 -9.11 -20.12 3.68
CA LYS A 113 -8.81 -21.24 4.58
C LYS A 113 -8.75 -22.59 3.88
N ASN A 114 -9.57 -22.81 2.84
CA ASN A 114 -9.56 -24.07 2.12
C ASN A 114 -8.31 -24.18 1.23
N LEU A 115 -7.85 -23.07 0.66
CA LEU A 115 -6.58 -23.04 -0.09
C LEU A 115 -5.37 -23.26 0.84
N ASP A 116 -5.35 -22.59 1.99
CA ASP A 116 -4.30 -22.78 3.00
C ASP A 116 -4.29 -24.22 3.54
N ALA A 117 -5.46 -24.80 3.83
CA ALA A 117 -5.59 -26.20 4.25
C ALA A 117 -5.12 -27.20 3.19
N ARG A 118 -5.19 -26.84 1.90
CA ARG A 118 -4.63 -27.62 0.79
C ARG A 118 -3.12 -27.41 0.59
N GLY A 119 -2.50 -26.56 1.42
CA GLY A 119 -1.07 -26.25 1.35
C GLY A 119 -0.70 -25.21 0.29
N ILE A 120 -1.68 -24.52 -0.31
CA ILE A 120 -1.42 -23.48 -1.32
C ILE A 120 -0.99 -22.21 -0.59
N LYS A 121 0.28 -21.83 -0.76
CA LYS A 121 0.85 -20.62 -0.16
C LYS A 121 1.27 -19.63 -1.25
N PRO A 122 0.86 -18.35 -1.15
CA PRO A 122 1.29 -17.34 -2.10
C PRO A 122 2.78 -17.02 -1.90
N ALA A 123 3.50 -16.81 -3.00
CA ALA A 123 4.84 -16.28 -2.96
C ALA A 123 4.82 -14.75 -2.85
N VAL A 124 5.84 -14.17 -2.25
CA VAL A 124 5.91 -12.72 -2.02
C VAL A 124 6.73 -12.06 -3.13
N LEU A 125 6.12 -11.09 -3.79
CA LEU A 125 6.76 -10.19 -4.74
C LEU A 125 6.54 -8.76 -4.28
N TYR A 126 7.55 -8.20 -3.60
CA TYR A 126 7.49 -6.84 -3.08
C TYR A 126 7.36 -5.80 -4.18
N PRO A 127 6.49 -4.77 -4.04
CA PRO A 127 6.43 -3.65 -4.96
C PRO A 127 7.77 -2.93 -5.11
N ALA A 128 7.94 -2.28 -6.26
CA ALA A 128 9.16 -1.59 -6.60
C ALA A 128 8.97 -0.07 -6.61
N VAL A 129 10.04 0.65 -6.31
CA VAL A 129 10.13 2.10 -6.53
C VAL A 129 11.21 2.38 -7.58
N ASN A 130 10.94 3.38 -8.43
CA ASN A 130 11.98 3.92 -9.30
C ASN A 130 12.91 4.80 -8.45
N VAL A 131 14.13 4.32 -8.18
CA VAL A 131 15.11 5.05 -7.35
C VAL A 131 15.76 6.19 -8.14
N ASP A 132 15.84 6.07 -9.47
CA ASP A 132 16.52 7.03 -10.35
C ASP A 132 15.75 8.36 -10.48
N GLN A 133 14.51 8.43 -9.98
CA GLN A 133 13.72 9.66 -9.95
C GLN A 133 14.09 10.59 -8.78
N PHE A 134 14.94 10.14 -7.86
CA PHE A 134 15.33 10.87 -6.67
C PHE A 134 16.84 11.09 -6.62
N GLU A 135 17.24 12.35 -6.52
CA GLU A 135 18.63 12.74 -6.31
C GLU A 135 18.91 12.91 -4.82
N LYS A 136 20.20 12.83 -4.44
CA LYS A 136 20.60 13.12 -3.06
C LYS A 136 20.27 14.59 -2.76
N PRO A 137 19.50 14.88 -1.68
CA PRO A 137 19.13 16.25 -1.37
C PRO A 137 20.35 17.06 -0.93
N ASN A 138 20.45 18.31 -1.41
CA ASN A 138 21.50 19.26 -1.02
C ASN A 138 21.23 19.92 0.34
N ASP A 139 19.96 20.01 0.71
CA ASP A 139 19.52 20.67 1.95
C ASP A 139 18.23 20.01 2.48
N THR A 140 18.03 20.05 3.79
CA THR A 140 16.91 19.46 4.50
C THR A 140 16.29 20.47 5.46
N LYS A 141 14.99 20.67 5.34
CA LYS A 141 14.20 21.55 6.22
C LYS A 141 13.75 20.78 7.45
N LEU A 142 13.55 21.48 8.57
CA LEU A 142 12.88 20.96 9.77
C LEU A 142 11.36 20.81 9.54
N ASN A 143 10.99 20.00 8.54
CA ASN A 143 9.62 19.70 8.18
C ASN A 143 9.40 18.19 8.18
N PHE A 144 8.41 17.73 8.93
CA PHE A 144 7.87 16.37 8.80
C PHE A 144 6.86 16.33 7.67
N LEU A 145 6.77 15.18 7.00
CA LEU A 145 5.89 15.01 5.85
C LEU A 145 5.01 13.77 6.01
N SER A 146 3.70 13.93 5.91
CA SER A 146 2.76 12.81 5.79
C SER A 146 2.17 12.82 4.37
N ILE A 147 2.41 11.76 3.60
CA ILE A 147 1.85 11.59 2.26
C ILE A 147 0.81 10.47 2.27
N ASN A 148 -0.48 10.83 2.26
CA ASN A 148 -1.57 9.87 2.27
C ASN A 148 -2.80 10.42 1.54
N ARG A 149 -3.64 9.53 1.01
CA ARG A 149 -5.01 9.95 0.63
C ARG A 149 -5.74 10.42 1.89
N PHE A 150 -6.57 11.44 1.75
CA PHE A 150 -7.43 11.93 2.83
C PHE A 150 -8.56 10.93 3.10
N GLU A 151 -8.24 9.82 3.76
CA GLU A 151 -9.15 8.73 4.13
C GLU A 151 -8.89 8.34 5.59
N ARG A 152 -9.95 8.14 6.39
CA ARG A 152 -9.82 7.93 7.85
C ARG A 152 -8.97 6.71 8.20
N LYS A 153 -9.00 5.67 7.36
CA LYS A 153 -8.17 4.46 7.52
C LYS A 153 -6.65 4.74 7.49
N LYS A 154 -6.23 5.88 6.94
CA LYS A 154 -4.82 6.30 6.88
C LYS A 154 -4.34 6.94 8.18
N ASN A 155 -5.25 7.25 9.10
CA ASN A 155 -4.95 7.69 10.47
C ASN A 155 -4.02 8.92 10.49
N ILE A 156 -4.28 9.92 9.64
CA ILE A 156 -3.51 11.16 9.56
C ILE A 156 -3.59 11.95 10.88
N GLU A 157 -4.65 11.75 11.66
CA GLU A 157 -4.80 12.31 13.01
C GLU A 157 -3.58 12.01 13.89
N LEU A 158 -3.04 10.78 13.80
CA LEU A 158 -1.87 10.37 14.56
C LEU A 158 -0.65 11.26 14.26
N ALA A 159 -0.43 11.65 13.00
CA ALA A 159 0.68 12.54 12.64
C ALA A 159 0.50 13.93 13.27
N ILE A 160 -0.72 14.47 13.26
CA ILE A 160 -1.03 15.78 13.83
C ILE A 160 -0.90 15.74 15.36
N SER A 161 -1.50 14.74 16.03
CA SER A 161 -1.42 14.61 17.48
C SER A 161 0.01 14.32 17.96
N ALA A 162 0.79 13.53 17.22
CA ALA A 162 2.21 13.32 17.54
C ALA A 162 3.02 14.61 17.40
N PHE A 163 2.78 15.38 16.34
CA PHE A 163 3.41 16.68 16.14
C PHE A 163 3.02 17.69 17.23
N ALA A 164 1.76 17.71 17.67
CA ALA A 164 1.32 18.50 18.82
C ALA A 164 1.96 18.07 20.13
N THR A 165 2.12 16.75 20.34
CA THR A 165 2.80 16.19 21.52
C THR A 165 4.26 16.64 21.56
N LEU A 166 4.96 16.59 20.43
CA LEU A 166 6.33 17.08 20.26
C LEU A 166 6.44 18.57 20.64
N HIS A 167 5.49 19.41 20.19
CA HIS A 167 5.51 20.85 20.44
C HIS A 167 5.13 21.22 21.89
N THR A 168 4.29 20.40 22.54
CA THR A 168 3.82 20.65 23.92
C THR A 168 4.83 20.18 24.96
N HIS A 169 5.39 18.99 24.76
CA HIS A 169 6.32 18.36 25.70
C HIS A 169 7.77 18.58 25.28
N GLY A 170 8.02 19.67 24.54
CA GLY A 170 9.32 20.01 23.97
C GLY A 170 10.42 19.68 24.96
N MET A 171 11.13 18.57 24.68
CA MET A 171 12.27 18.19 25.49
C MET A 171 13.22 19.37 25.44
N HIS A 172 13.63 19.87 26.61
CA HIS A 172 14.59 20.96 26.72
C HIS A 172 15.73 20.69 25.74
N ASP A 173 15.79 21.53 24.71
CA ASP A 173 16.77 21.37 23.67
C ASP A 173 18.09 21.97 24.15
N ASP A 174 19.04 21.12 24.48
CA ASP A 174 20.41 21.53 24.80
C ASP A 174 21.15 22.13 23.57
N ARG A 175 20.58 22.07 22.35
CA ARG A 175 21.19 22.61 21.11
C ARG A 175 20.58 23.91 20.56
N GLY A 176 19.46 24.41 21.08
CA GLY A 176 18.89 25.71 20.68
C GLY A 176 18.15 25.76 19.33
N VAL A 177 17.71 24.62 18.79
CA VAL A 177 16.67 24.52 17.75
C VAL A 177 15.39 25.16 18.27
N ASN A 178 14.97 26.23 17.58
CA ASN A 178 13.69 26.83 17.88
C ASN A 178 12.58 25.89 17.39
N MET A 179 11.75 25.40 18.31
CA MET A 179 10.53 24.66 17.96
C MET A 179 9.62 25.48 17.03
N ASP A 180 9.83 26.80 16.98
CA ASP A 180 9.16 27.67 16.03
C ASP A 180 9.49 27.43 14.54
N ASP A 181 10.59 26.76 14.25
CA ASP A 181 11.02 26.46 12.88
C ASP A 181 10.52 25.08 12.42
N VAL A 182 10.00 24.27 13.35
CA VAL A 182 9.53 22.91 13.06
C VAL A 182 8.10 22.97 12.51
N SER A 183 7.87 22.25 11.41
CA SER A 183 6.58 22.21 10.71
C SER A 183 6.17 20.80 10.29
N LEU A 184 4.88 20.62 10.02
CA LEU A 184 4.29 19.40 9.47
C LEU A 184 3.57 19.73 8.16
N THR A 185 3.96 19.09 7.07
CA THR A 185 3.21 19.12 5.82
C THR A 185 2.41 17.82 5.68
N VAL A 186 1.09 17.93 5.53
CA VAL A 186 0.18 16.83 5.20
C VAL A 186 -0.22 16.98 3.73
N ALA A 187 0.22 16.06 2.89
CA ALA A 187 -0.03 16.09 1.46
C ALA A 187 -0.71 14.81 0.98
N GLY A 188 -1.53 14.92 -0.08
CA GLY A 188 -1.92 13.73 -0.83
C GLY A 188 -3.22 13.85 -1.60
N GLY A 189 -3.68 12.71 -2.12
CA GLY A 189 -4.79 12.64 -3.05
C GLY A 189 -6.10 13.13 -2.42
N PHE A 190 -6.71 14.12 -3.05
CA PHE A 190 -7.95 14.73 -2.59
C PHE A 190 -8.93 14.86 -3.76
N ASP A 191 -10.14 14.30 -3.60
CA ASP A 191 -11.22 14.42 -4.58
C ASP A 191 -12.43 15.09 -3.91
N ASN A 192 -12.79 16.28 -4.40
CA ASN A 192 -13.94 17.05 -3.93
C ASN A 192 -15.29 16.33 -4.08
N ARG A 193 -15.36 15.30 -4.93
CA ARG A 193 -16.57 14.49 -5.14
C ARG A 193 -16.74 13.40 -4.07
N LEU A 194 -15.66 13.06 -3.37
CA LEU A 194 -15.69 12.08 -2.30
C LEU A 194 -15.96 12.78 -0.97
N ARG A 195 -17.16 12.55 -0.43
CA ARG A 195 -17.59 13.16 0.83
C ARG A 195 -16.63 12.85 1.98
N GLU A 196 -16.09 11.62 2.03
CA GLU A 196 -15.09 11.23 3.04
C GLU A 196 -13.86 12.14 3.02
N ASN A 197 -13.31 12.46 1.83
CA ASN A 197 -12.12 13.29 1.72
C ASN A 197 -12.37 14.70 2.27
N VAL A 198 -13.51 15.30 1.90
CA VAL A 198 -13.87 16.66 2.31
C VAL A 198 -14.10 16.73 3.82
N GLU A 199 -14.93 15.83 4.37
CA GLU A 199 -15.21 15.78 5.81
C GLU A 199 -13.93 15.55 6.62
N TYR A 200 -13.10 14.61 6.18
CA TYR A 200 -11.90 14.24 6.91
C TYR A 200 -10.84 15.33 6.90
N LEU A 201 -10.65 16.05 5.78
CA LEU A 201 -9.77 17.22 5.76
C LEU A 201 -10.21 18.29 6.77
N GLU A 202 -11.51 18.56 6.88
CA GLU A 202 -12.03 19.52 7.85
C GLU A 202 -11.90 19.02 9.30
N GLU A 203 -12.06 17.71 9.54
CA GLU A 203 -11.76 17.09 10.85
C GLU A 203 -10.29 17.27 11.24
N LEU A 204 -9.36 17.08 10.29
CA LEU A 204 -7.92 17.23 10.52
C LEU A 204 -7.52 18.69 10.80
N LYS A 205 -8.12 19.67 10.11
CA LYS A 205 -7.91 21.10 10.39
C LYS A 205 -8.39 21.47 11.79
N LYS A 206 -9.60 21.04 12.17
CA LYS A 206 -10.15 21.26 13.51
C LYS A 206 -9.32 20.59 14.59
N LEU A 207 -8.76 19.40 14.31
CA LEU A 207 -7.81 18.74 15.21
C LEU A 207 -6.56 19.61 15.40
N ALA A 208 -5.95 20.09 14.31
CA ALA A 208 -4.75 20.94 14.41
C ALA A 208 -5.03 22.26 15.16
N GLU A 209 -6.22 22.85 15.01
CA GLU A 209 -6.66 24.02 15.78
C GLU A 209 -6.82 23.70 17.28
N ARG A 210 -7.52 22.61 17.60
CA ARG A 210 -7.73 22.17 18.99
C ARG A 210 -6.42 21.86 19.72
N GLU A 211 -5.47 21.26 19.01
CA GLU A 211 -4.15 20.91 19.52
C GLU A 211 -3.16 22.11 19.50
N GLY A 212 -3.59 23.29 19.01
CA GLY A 212 -2.78 24.51 19.04
C GLY A 212 -1.63 24.57 18.02
N VAL A 213 -1.61 23.68 17.02
CA VAL A 213 -0.53 23.57 16.02
C VAL A 213 -0.95 23.99 14.60
N SER A 214 -2.14 24.54 14.42
CA SER A 214 -2.70 24.88 13.10
C SER A 214 -1.81 25.80 12.26
N GLN A 215 -1.06 26.73 12.87
CA GLN A 215 -0.13 27.63 12.17
C GLN A 215 1.12 26.93 11.61
N ARG A 216 1.36 25.68 12.02
CA ARG A 216 2.54 24.88 11.67
C ARG A 216 2.22 23.61 10.89
N VAL A 217 0.93 23.32 10.75
CA VAL A 217 0.44 22.21 9.92
C VAL A 217 -0.06 22.77 8.59
N ARG A 218 0.61 22.40 7.50
CA ARG A 218 0.22 22.77 6.15
C ARG A 218 -0.46 21.61 5.44
N PHE A 219 -1.69 21.82 4.99
CA PHE A 219 -2.43 20.85 4.19
C PHE A 219 -2.29 21.15 2.70
N ILE A 220 -1.82 20.18 1.92
CA ILE A 220 -1.72 20.25 0.46
C ILE A 220 -2.65 19.21 -0.13
N THR A 221 -3.76 19.68 -0.69
CA THR A 221 -4.71 18.84 -1.42
C THR A 221 -4.21 18.65 -2.85
N SER A 222 -3.95 17.40 -3.24
CA SER A 222 -3.52 17.02 -4.59
C SER A 222 -2.22 17.71 -5.04
N CYS A 223 -1.08 17.07 -4.75
CA CYS A 223 0.22 17.48 -5.29
C CYS A 223 0.50 16.83 -6.64
N SER A 224 1.13 17.57 -7.55
CA SER A 224 1.76 16.99 -8.74
C SER A 224 2.93 16.08 -8.33
N THR A 225 3.36 15.19 -9.23
CA THR A 225 4.55 14.35 -9.00
C THR A 225 5.79 15.18 -8.70
N ALA A 226 5.98 16.31 -9.39
CA ALA A 226 7.12 17.20 -9.16
C ALA A 226 7.07 17.84 -7.77
N GLU A 227 5.91 18.36 -7.34
CA GLU A 227 5.74 18.92 -6.00
C GLU A 227 5.94 17.86 -4.92
N ARG A 228 5.38 16.65 -5.12
CA ARG A 228 5.56 15.52 -4.23
C ARG A 228 7.04 15.16 -4.05
N ASN A 229 7.79 15.07 -5.15
CA ASN A 229 9.22 14.76 -5.11
C ASN A 229 10.02 15.88 -4.42
N ALA A 230 9.65 17.14 -4.63
CA ALA A 230 10.27 18.27 -3.94
C ALA A 230 9.99 18.25 -2.43
N LEU A 231 8.77 17.93 -2.01
CA LEU A 231 8.41 17.76 -0.60
C LEU A 231 9.22 16.63 0.05
N LEU A 232 9.32 15.49 -0.64
CA LEU A 232 10.13 14.36 -0.19
C LEU A 232 11.59 14.76 -0.04
N ALA A 233 12.19 15.38 -1.05
CA ALA A 233 13.60 15.79 -1.02
C ALA A 233 13.92 16.79 0.10
N GLN A 234 12.97 17.68 0.44
CA GLN A 234 13.20 18.74 1.42
C GLN A 234 12.81 18.38 2.85
N CYS A 235 11.96 17.37 3.07
CA CYS A 235 11.53 17.01 4.43
C CYS A 235 12.67 16.39 5.25
N LEU A 236 12.57 16.47 6.58
CA LEU A 236 13.47 15.78 7.49
C LEU A 236 13.17 14.28 7.54
N CYS A 237 11.87 13.94 7.60
CA CYS A 237 11.39 12.58 7.78
C CYS A 237 9.96 12.47 7.27
N VAL A 238 9.60 11.28 6.79
CA VAL A 238 8.21 10.94 6.45
C VAL A 238 7.53 10.20 7.60
N LEU A 239 6.31 10.62 7.94
CA LEU A 239 5.44 9.98 8.91
C LEU A 239 4.43 9.08 8.18
N TYR A 240 4.48 7.78 8.45
CA TYR A 240 3.60 6.78 7.86
C TYR A 240 2.68 6.14 8.91
N THR A 241 1.51 6.73 9.06
CA THR A 241 0.50 6.43 10.09
C THR A 241 -0.50 5.31 9.82
N PRO A 242 -0.71 4.79 8.58
CA PRO A 242 -1.65 3.70 8.36
C PRO A 242 -1.29 2.46 9.18
N LYS A 243 -2.27 1.92 9.91
CA LYS A 243 -2.14 0.65 10.64
C LYS A 243 -2.59 -0.50 9.75
N ASP A 244 -1.90 -1.64 9.84
CA ASP A 244 -2.27 -2.89 9.16
C ASP A 244 -2.38 -2.71 7.64
N GLU A 245 -1.57 -1.80 7.08
CA GLU A 245 -1.47 -1.60 5.65
C GLU A 245 -0.81 -2.82 4.99
N HIS A 246 -1.26 -3.21 3.80
CA HIS A 246 -0.72 -4.37 3.09
C HIS A 246 0.79 -4.26 2.82
N PHE A 247 1.22 -3.18 2.16
CA PHE A 247 2.64 -2.93 1.90
C PHE A 247 3.01 -1.48 2.21
N GLY A 248 2.35 -0.53 1.53
CA GLY A 248 2.65 0.89 1.64
C GLY A 248 3.83 1.29 0.74
N ILE A 249 3.55 1.97 -0.37
CA ILE A 249 4.59 2.42 -1.30
C ILE A 249 5.31 3.69 -0.80
N VAL A 250 4.62 4.52 -0.01
CA VAL A 250 5.14 5.80 0.48
C VAL A 250 6.43 5.65 1.30
N PRO A 251 6.58 4.67 2.21
CA PRO A 251 7.87 4.39 2.85
C PRO A 251 9.02 4.18 1.85
N LEU A 252 8.82 3.40 0.79
CA LEU A 252 9.86 3.16 -0.22
C LEU A 252 10.22 4.43 -0.98
N GLU A 253 9.23 5.27 -1.29
CA GLU A 253 9.45 6.53 -1.99
C GLU A 253 10.20 7.55 -1.11
N ALA A 254 9.91 7.58 0.19
CA ALA A 254 10.67 8.36 1.16
C ALA A 254 12.12 7.87 1.27
N MET A 255 12.30 6.57 1.38
CA MET A 255 13.63 5.96 1.45
C MET A 255 14.44 6.22 0.16
N ALA A 256 13.79 6.14 -1.00
CA ALA A 256 14.42 6.47 -2.28
C ALA A 256 14.82 7.94 -2.35
N ALA A 257 14.07 8.83 -1.71
CA ALA A 257 14.40 10.25 -1.55
C ALA A 257 15.41 10.57 -0.42
N TYR A 258 16.15 9.56 0.06
CA TYR A 258 17.14 9.69 1.14
C TYR A 258 16.54 10.15 2.47
N LYS A 259 15.28 9.78 2.76
CA LYS A 259 14.60 10.18 4.00
C LYS A 259 14.34 9.01 4.93
N PRO A 260 14.60 9.16 6.25
CA PRO A 260 14.12 8.21 7.23
C PRO A 260 12.57 8.18 7.24
N VAL A 261 12.03 7.07 7.72
CA VAL A 261 10.58 6.86 7.84
C VAL A 261 10.23 6.52 9.28
N ILE A 262 9.31 7.26 9.88
CA ILE A 262 8.64 6.86 11.12
C ILE A 262 7.31 6.22 10.74
N ALA A 263 7.17 4.92 10.98
CA ALA A 263 6.00 4.16 10.55
C ALA A 263 5.35 3.39 11.70
N CYS A 264 4.06 3.09 11.57
CA CYS A 264 3.38 2.15 12.46
C CYS A 264 4.06 0.77 12.42
N ASN A 265 4.28 0.18 13.60
CA ASN A 265 4.85 -1.16 13.78
C ASN A 265 3.82 -2.27 13.50
N SER A 266 3.14 -2.18 12.36
CA SER A 266 2.23 -3.22 11.90
C SER A 266 2.08 -3.21 10.38
N GLY A 267 1.62 -4.32 9.80
CA GLY A 267 1.44 -4.43 8.36
C GLY A 267 2.76 -4.49 7.58
N GLY A 268 2.68 -4.05 6.33
CA GLY A 268 3.78 -3.99 5.37
C GLY A 268 4.96 -3.08 5.71
N PRO A 269 4.80 -1.94 6.40
CA PRO A 269 5.94 -1.10 6.81
C PRO A 269 7.00 -1.84 7.63
N VAL A 270 6.62 -2.87 8.38
CA VAL A 270 7.55 -3.72 9.15
C VAL A 270 8.50 -4.52 8.24
N GLU A 271 8.14 -4.71 6.97
CA GLU A 271 8.95 -5.43 6.00
C GLU A 271 9.91 -4.54 5.21
N SER A 272 9.65 -3.23 5.15
CA SER A 272 10.46 -2.26 4.38
C SER A 272 11.31 -1.35 5.27
N VAL A 273 10.83 -0.97 6.46
CA VAL A 273 11.55 -0.09 7.39
C VAL A 273 12.33 -0.92 8.39
N ARG A 274 13.65 -0.69 8.47
CA ARG A 274 14.54 -1.28 9.47
C ARG A 274 14.65 -0.34 10.68
N HIS A 275 13.98 -0.70 11.78
CA HIS A 275 13.97 0.09 13.01
C HIS A 275 15.39 0.43 13.49
N GLY A 276 15.64 1.71 13.78
CA GLY A 276 16.94 2.23 14.22
C GLY A 276 18.00 2.36 13.13
N VAL A 277 17.69 1.98 11.87
CA VAL A 277 18.64 2.02 10.74
C VAL A 277 18.11 2.89 9.61
N THR A 278 16.90 2.63 9.11
CA THR A 278 16.28 3.39 8.01
C THR A 278 15.13 4.28 8.50
N GLY A 279 14.97 4.38 9.82
CA GLY A 279 13.87 5.06 10.48
C GLY A 279 13.37 4.31 11.72
N PHE A 280 12.15 4.58 12.16
CA PHE A 280 11.58 4.02 13.38
C PHE A 280 10.25 3.34 13.12
N LEU A 281 10.11 2.13 13.65
CA LEU A 281 8.81 1.45 13.80
C LEU A 281 8.27 1.76 15.20
N CYS A 282 7.09 2.38 15.25
CA CYS A 282 6.47 2.86 16.48
C CYS A 282 5.07 2.25 16.65
N ASP A 283 4.64 2.05 17.90
CA ASP A 283 3.23 1.80 18.16
C ASP A 283 2.39 3.01 17.72
N PRO A 284 1.14 2.82 17.28
CA PRO A 284 0.29 3.87 16.73
C PRO A 284 -0.25 4.82 17.83
N SER A 285 0.66 5.48 18.53
CA SER A 285 0.38 6.43 19.61
C SER A 285 1.12 7.75 19.38
N PRO A 286 0.51 8.90 19.72
CA PRO A 286 1.15 10.21 19.57
C PRO A 286 2.49 10.31 20.26
N ARG A 287 2.62 9.70 21.45
CA ARG A 287 3.83 9.72 22.26
C ARG A 287 5.00 9.04 21.57
N GLU A 288 4.85 7.81 21.10
CA GLU A 288 5.94 7.06 20.47
C GLU A 288 6.41 7.72 19.17
N PHE A 289 5.47 8.22 18.36
CA PHE A 289 5.81 9.00 17.17
C PHE A 289 6.52 10.30 17.55
N SER A 290 6.06 11.03 18.57
CA SER A 290 6.71 12.28 19.00
C SER A 290 8.14 12.06 19.51
N LEU A 291 8.41 10.94 20.19
CA LEU A 291 9.76 10.60 20.67
C LEU A 291 10.69 10.29 19.50
N ALA A 292 10.21 9.53 18.50
CA ALA A 292 10.96 9.28 17.29
C ALA A 292 11.23 10.57 16.48
N MET A 293 10.26 11.47 16.42
CA MET A 293 10.43 12.80 15.80
C MET A 293 11.47 13.64 16.55
N ALA A 294 11.41 13.67 17.89
CA ALA A 294 12.36 14.37 18.74
C ALA A 294 13.79 13.86 18.53
N ASN A 295 13.99 12.55 18.46
CA ASN A 295 15.30 11.94 18.20
C ASN A 295 15.92 12.47 16.89
N LEU A 296 15.14 12.59 15.82
CA LEU A 296 15.63 13.09 14.53
C LEU A 296 15.91 14.60 14.52
N ILE A 297 15.15 15.38 15.27
CA ILE A 297 15.44 16.83 15.45
C ILE A 297 16.71 17.01 16.26
N GLN A 298 16.81 16.25 17.36
CA GLN A 298 17.93 16.34 18.28
C GLN A 298 19.23 15.91 17.63
N ASP A 299 19.25 14.95 16.71
CA ASP A 299 20.46 14.52 16.00
C ASP A 299 20.32 14.55 14.47
N PRO A 300 20.67 15.69 13.82
CA PRO A 300 20.64 15.82 12.37
C PRO A 300 21.57 14.84 11.65
N HIS A 301 22.70 14.45 12.26
CA HIS A 301 23.61 13.47 11.66
C HIS A 301 22.98 12.08 11.63
N MET A 302 22.24 11.72 12.68
CA MET A 302 21.45 10.49 12.67
C MET A 302 20.40 10.52 11.56
N ALA A 303 19.67 11.64 11.39
CA ALA A 303 18.67 11.76 10.33
C ALA A 303 19.29 11.62 8.92
N GLU A 304 20.44 12.26 8.68
CA GLU A 304 21.17 12.15 7.40
C GLU A 304 21.65 10.70 7.17
N LYS A 305 22.27 10.09 8.17
CA LYS A 305 22.77 8.71 8.08
C LYS A 305 21.64 7.72 7.82
N MET A 306 20.54 7.81 8.56
CA MET A 306 19.37 6.96 8.32
C MET A 306 18.80 7.17 6.92
N GLY A 307 18.81 8.40 6.41
CA GLY A 307 18.44 8.71 5.04
C GLY A 307 19.32 8.02 3.99
N GLN A 308 20.64 7.99 4.21
CA GLN A 308 21.58 7.26 3.34
C GLN A 308 21.35 5.75 3.41
N ASP A 309 21.23 5.19 4.61
CA ASP A 309 20.95 3.77 4.84
C ASP A 309 19.60 3.35 4.22
N SER A 310 18.59 4.23 4.29
CA SER A 310 17.29 4.07 3.62
C SER A 310 17.43 3.94 2.10
N HIS A 311 18.18 4.85 1.46
CA HIS A 311 18.37 4.85 0.02
C HIS A 311 19.14 3.61 -0.45
N GLU A 312 20.20 3.22 0.27
CA GLU A 312 20.92 1.98 -0.02
C GLU A 312 20.03 0.74 0.11
N HIS A 313 19.23 0.69 1.18
CA HIS A 313 18.34 -0.43 1.43
C HIS A 313 17.32 -0.58 0.30
N VAL A 314 16.63 0.50 -0.07
CA VAL A 314 15.59 0.46 -1.10
C VAL A 314 16.16 0.12 -2.47
N THR A 315 17.35 0.63 -2.80
CA THR A 315 18.04 0.33 -4.06
C THR A 315 18.38 -1.15 -4.19
N ARG A 316 18.86 -1.78 -3.10
CA ARG A 316 19.27 -3.19 -3.08
C ARG A 316 18.09 -4.17 -2.98
N SER A 317 16.94 -3.76 -2.44
CA SER A 317 15.84 -4.68 -2.10
C SER A 317 14.53 -4.41 -2.84
N PHE A 318 14.27 -3.18 -3.23
CA PHE A 318 12.95 -2.74 -3.73
C PHE A 318 13.04 -1.87 -5.00
N SER A 319 14.15 -1.90 -5.73
CA SER A 319 14.25 -1.22 -7.02
C SER A 319 13.52 -1.97 -8.13
N THR A 320 13.11 -1.26 -9.17
CA THR A 320 12.48 -1.85 -10.38
C THR A 320 13.32 -2.98 -10.99
N LYS A 321 14.64 -2.89 -10.92
CA LYS A 321 15.59 -3.93 -11.33
C LYS A 321 15.44 -5.21 -10.50
N ILE A 322 15.41 -5.09 -9.18
CA ILE A 322 15.27 -6.24 -8.27
C ILE A 322 13.90 -6.89 -8.43
N PHE A 323 12.85 -6.08 -8.56
CA PHE A 323 11.50 -6.57 -8.88
C PHE A 323 11.49 -7.40 -10.15
N GLY A 324 12.06 -6.90 -11.24
CA GLY A 324 12.13 -7.61 -12.52
C GLY A 324 12.88 -8.94 -12.42
N GLN A 325 13.98 -8.98 -11.65
CA GLN A 325 14.74 -10.21 -11.40
C GLN A 325 13.92 -11.25 -10.64
N HIS A 326 13.22 -10.84 -9.58
CA HIS A 326 12.37 -11.75 -8.79
C HIS A 326 11.16 -12.24 -9.59
N LEU A 327 10.48 -11.34 -10.30
CA LEU A 327 9.38 -11.70 -11.17
C LEU A 327 9.83 -12.71 -12.24
N ASN A 328 10.94 -12.44 -12.92
CA ASN A 328 11.47 -13.37 -13.93
C ASN A 328 11.80 -14.74 -13.35
N ARG A 329 12.37 -14.80 -12.13
CA ARG A 329 12.62 -16.08 -11.43
C ARG A 329 11.32 -16.85 -11.22
N TYR A 330 10.29 -16.20 -10.67
CA TYR A 330 8.98 -16.79 -10.48
C TYR A 330 8.36 -17.29 -11.80
N LEU A 331 8.48 -16.53 -12.88
CA LEU A 331 8.00 -16.93 -14.21
C LEU A 331 8.70 -18.20 -14.72
N VAL A 332 10.02 -18.25 -14.59
CA VAL A 332 10.83 -19.40 -15.04
C VAL A 332 10.52 -20.64 -14.20
N ASP A 333 10.41 -20.51 -12.88
CA ASP A 333 10.11 -21.62 -11.98
C ASP A 333 8.71 -22.18 -12.25
N ALA A 334 7.70 -21.31 -12.41
CA ALA A 334 6.34 -21.72 -12.77
C ALA A 334 6.26 -22.38 -14.15
N ALA A 335 7.10 -21.97 -15.11
CA ALA A 335 7.17 -22.60 -16.43
C ALA A 335 7.88 -23.96 -16.41
N ARG A 336 8.88 -24.15 -15.53
CA ARG A 336 9.61 -25.42 -15.37
C ARG A 336 8.79 -26.48 -14.65
N GLY A 337 8.09 -26.11 -13.58
CA GLY A 337 7.23 -27.02 -12.82
C GLY A 337 6.04 -27.60 -13.61
N LYS A 338 5.79 -27.11 -14.84
CA LYS A 338 4.81 -27.67 -15.77
C LYS A 338 5.37 -28.71 -16.75
N LYS A 339 6.70 -28.87 -16.82
CA LYS A 339 7.38 -29.78 -17.75
C LYS A 339 7.72 -31.14 -17.15
N GLU A 340 7.65 -31.26 -15.83
CA GLU A 340 7.67 -32.52 -15.08
C GLU A 340 6.23 -32.96 -14.81
#